data_AF-A0A3B8LSF8-F1
#
_entry.id   AF-A0A3B8LSF8-F1
#
_cell.length_a   1.000
_cell.length_b   1.000
_cell.length_c   1.000
_cell.angle_alpha   90.00
_cell.angle_beta   90.00
_cell.angle_gamma   90.00
#
_symmetry.space_group_name_H-M   'P 1'
#
loop_
_entity.id
_entity.type
_entity.pdbx_description
1 polymer ?
#
loop_
_entity_poly.entity_id
_entity_poly.type
_entity_poly.pdbx_seq_one_letter_code
_entity_poly.pdbx_strand_id
1 'polypeptide(L)'
;MLNESRMTHAVVGGCVRHRPKTKRSGQALIEFAFLLALLVIIIGATLSFGLFFFQANTLQQAVDVAAQEISRMPFSPTAQLGLGNLDAADTTVMYDASFQSQIYDEQYLVIHQGEWDASTPFNGDFQAYVDTLPLLNRLLATVMVRDDSLAIGAIRYPGAVVTNSITSEETVLVPLIGYNTDGSE
;
A
#
# COMPACT_ATOMS: atom_id res chain seq x y z
N MET A 1 36.07 100.40 -17.02
CA MET A 1 34.87 100.33 -17.88
C MET A 1 34.32 98.92 -17.78
N LEU A 2 33.19 98.79 -17.09
CA LEU A 2 32.36 97.58 -17.02
C LEU A 2 31.76 97.32 -18.41
N ASN A 3 31.68 96.06 -18.85
CA ASN A 3 30.46 95.61 -19.53
C ASN A 3 30.29 94.08 -19.52
N GLU A 4 29.22 93.67 -18.85
CA GLU A 4 28.23 92.62 -19.16
C GLU A 4 28.67 91.30 -19.82
N SER A 5 28.55 90.15 -19.13
CA SER A 5 27.31 89.44 -18.82
C SER A 5 26.57 88.94 -20.06
N ARG A 6 26.76 87.65 -20.39
CA ARG A 6 25.65 86.74 -20.77
C ARG A 6 26.07 85.28 -20.67
N MET A 7 25.61 84.66 -19.59
CA MET A 7 25.32 83.25 -19.51
C MET A 7 24.31 82.87 -20.60
N THR A 8 24.62 81.84 -21.38
CA THR A 8 23.60 81.05 -22.07
C THR A 8 23.82 79.58 -21.71
N HIS A 9 22.97 79.15 -20.78
CA HIS A 9 22.71 77.76 -20.44
C HIS A 9 22.40 76.94 -21.71
N ALA A 10 23.25 75.97 -22.02
CA ALA A 10 22.86 74.81 -22.82
C ALA A 10 22.68 73.62 -21.86
N VAL A 11 21.50 73.56 -21.22
CA VAL A 11 21.07 72.34 -20.53
C VAL A 11 20.66 71.35 -21.60
N VAL A 12 21.59 70.47 -21.98
CA VAL A 12 21.28 69.27 -22.76
C VAL A 12 20.47 68.37 -21.82
N GLY A 13 19.15 68.48 -21.92
CA GLY A 13 18.20 67.58 -21.28
C GLY A 13 18.31 66.19 -21.89
N GLY A 14 19.30 65.42 -21.47
CA GLY A 14 19.38 63.99 -21.73
C GLY A 14 18.22 63.30 -21.03
N CYS A 15 17.14 63.02 -21.76
CA CYS A 15 16.08 62.14 -21.29
C CYS A 15 16.64 60.72 -21.21
N VAL A 16 17.15 60.35 -20.03
CA VAL A 16 17.55 58.99 -19.71
C VAL A 16 16.27 58.14 -19.67
N ARG A 17 15.95 57.49 -20.79
CA ARG A 17 14.92 56.45 -20.84
C ARG A 17 15.36 55.31 -19.92
N HIS A 18 14.85 55.29 -18.69
CA HIS A 18 14.91 54.12 -17.85
C HIS A 18 14.11 52.99 -18.54
N ARG A 19 14.82 52.04 -19.15
CA ARG A 19 14.23 50.75 -19.51
C ARG A 19 13.79 50.08 -18.19
N PRO A 20 12.51 49.71 -18.03
CA PRO A 20 12.12 48.94 -16.87
C PRO A 20 12.91 47.62 -16.89
N LYS A 21 13.79 47.42 -15.91
CA LYS A 21 14.40 46.11 -15.69
C LYS A 21 13.26 45.17 -15.33
N THR A 22 12.95 44.27 -16.26
CA THR A 22 11.95 43.22 -16.05
C THR A 22 12.38 42.41 -14.83
N LYS A 23 11.54 42.37 -13.79
CA LYS A 23 11.80 41.67 -12.54
C LYS A 23 11.74 40.16 -12.79
N ARG A 24 12.84 39.59 -13.30
CA ARG A 24 13.03 38.16 -13.58
C ARG A 24 12.99 37.26 -12.33
N SER A 25 13.08 37.81 -11.13
CA SER A 25 13.12 36.99 -9.90
C SER A 25 11.78 36.37 -9.51
N GLY A 26 10.65 37.03 -9.84
CA GLY A 26 9.31 36.49 -9.55
C GLY A 26 8.92 35.34 -10.48
N GLN A 27 9.34 35.41 -11.73
CA GLN A 27 9.12 34.35 -12.72
C GLN A 27 9.88 33.07 -12.35
N ALA A 28 11.14 33.19 -11.92
CA ALA A 28 11.95 32.04 -11.50
C ALA A 28 11.33 31.30 -10.29
N LEU A 29 10.70 32.03 -9.36
CA LEU A 29 10.05 31.42 -8.20
C LEU A 29 8.81 30.62 -8.61
N ILE A 30 8.03 31.14 -9.57
CA ILE A 30 6.84 30.45 -10.11
C ILE A 30 7.25 29.21 -10.91
N GLU A 31 8.26 29.33 -11.78
CA GLU A 31 8.80 28.19 -12.55
C GLU A 31 9.31 27.08 -11.62
N PHE A 32 10.03 27.45 -10.56
CA PHE A 32 10.50 26.49 -9.57
C PHE A 32 9.35 25.84 -8.77
N ALA A 33 8.31 26.59 -8.41
CA ALA A 33 7.14 26.05 -7.72
C ALA A 33 6.41 24.99 -8.56
N PHE A 34 6.26 25.23 -9.87
CA PHE A 34 5.68 24.24 -10.79
C PHE A 34 6.59 23.02 -10.97
N LEU A 35 7.90 23.22 -11.10
CA LEU A 35 8.86 22.12 -11.22
C LEU A 35 8.88 21.23 -9.97
N LEU A 36 8.83 21.81 -8.77
CA LEU A 36 8.76 21.05 -7.53
C LEU A 36 7.47 20.24 -7.42
N ALA A 37 6.31 20.85 -7.73
CA ALA A 37 5.04 20.14 -7.69
C ALA A 37 5.05 18.97 -8.69
N LEU A 38 5.52 19.21 -9.92
CA LEU A 38 5.65 18.17 -10.93
C LEU A 38 6.61 17.05 -10.49
N LEU A 39 7.76 17.41 -9.90
CA LEU A 39 8.74 16.44 -9.41
C LEU A 39 8.14 15.57 -8.29
N VAL A 40 7.43 16.17 -7.35
CA VAL A 40 6.74 15.43 -6.27
C VAL A 40 5.70 14.47 -6.86
N ILE A 41 4.93 14.89 -7.86
CA ILE A 41 3.95 14.02 -8.54
C ILE A 41 4.66 12.85 -9.24
N ILE A 42 5.76 13.10 -9.95
CA ILE A 42 6.50 12.04 -10.66
C ILE A 42 7.13 11.05 -9.68
N ILE A 43 7.73 11.54 -8.58
CA ILE A 43 8.31 10.68 -7.54
C ILE A 43 7.21 9.86 -6.87
N GLY A 44 6.12 10.50 -6.47
CA GLY A 44 4.97 9.83 -5.86
C GLY A 44 4.39 8.75 -6.78
N ALA A 45 4.17 9.07 -8.06
CA ALA A 45 3.69 8.11 -9.05
C ALA A 45 4.65 6.93 -9.22
N THR A 46 5.96 7.20 -9.34
CA THR A 46 6.97 6.15 -9.51
C THR A 46 7.00 5.21 -8.30
N LEU A 47 6.95 5.75 -7.08
CA LEU A 47 6.91 4.96 -5.85
C LEU A 47 5.62 4.14 -5.76
N SER A 48 4.46 4.74 -6.05
CA SER A 48 3.17 4.04 -6.02
C SER A 48 3.10 2.91 -7.04
N PHE A 49 3.53 3.14 -8.29
CA PHE A 49 3.59 2.09 -9.30
C PHE A 49 4.60 1.01 -8.91
N GLY A 50 5.77 1.38 -8.40
CA GLY A 50 6.77 0.43 -7.93
C GLY A 50 6.23 -0.49 -6.83
N LEU A 51 5.55 0.07 -5.83
CA LEU A 51 4.92 -0.68 -4.75
C LEU A 51 3.81 -1.60 -5.29
N PHE A 52 2.97 -1.10 -6.20
CA PHE A 52 1.90 -1.89 -6.81
C PHE A 52 2.43 -3.12 -7.56
N PHE A 53 3.45 -2.94 -8.41
CA PHE A 53 4.06 -4.08 -9.12
C PHE A 53 4.78 -5.03 -8.19
N PHE A 54 5.43 -4.51 -7.14
CA PHE A 54 6.04 -5.35 -6.12
C PHE A 54 5.01 -6.25 -5.43
N GLN A 55 3.90 -5.68 -4.96
CA GLN A 55 2.81 -6.43 -4.32
C GLN A 55 2.21 -7.48 -5.26
N ALA A 56 1.96 -7.13 -6.54
CA ALA A 56 1.42 -8.06 -7.52
C ALA A 56 2.36 -9.25 -7.79
N ASN A 57 3.66 -8.99 -7.91
CA ASN A 57 4.65 -10.05 -8.13
C ASN A 57 4.80 -10.96 -6.91
N THR A 58 4.79 -10.38 -5.70
CA THR A 58 4.86 -11.15 -4.45
C THR A 58 3.64 -12.05 -4.30
N LEU A 59 2.44 -11.54 -4.62
CA LEU A 59 1.21 -12.34 -4.58
C LEU A 59 1.26 -13.52 -5.56
N GLN A 60 1.73 -13.32 -6.79
CA GLN A 60 1.88 -14.40 -7.76
C GLN A 60 2.84 -15.49 -7.26
N GLN A 61 4.00 -15.09 -6.72
CA GLN A 61 4.96 -16.03 -6.12
C GLN A 61 4.36 -16.79 -4.93
N ALA A 62 3.58 -16.10 -4.10
CA ALA A 62 2.90 -16.72 -2.96
C ALA A 62 1.90 -17.79 -3.40
N VAL A 63 1.15 -17.52 -4.46
CA VAL A 63 0.22 -18.49 -5.07
C VAL A 63 0.97 -19.70 -5.62
N ASP A 64 2.07 -19.50 -6.33
CA ASP A 64 2.86 -20.60 -6.89
C ASP A 64 3.44 -21.50 -5.79
N VAL A 65 3.99 -20.88 -4.73
CA VAL A 65 4.50 -21.60 -3.56
C VAL A 65 3.38 -22.34 -2.85
N ALA A 66 2.23 -21.69 -2.64
CA ALA A 66 1.06 -22.34 -2.03
C ALA A 66 0.60 -23.54 -2.87
N ALA A 67 0.48 -23.40 -4.19
CA ALA A 67 0.08 -24.49 -5.07
C ALA A 67 1.06 -25.66 -4.99
N GLN A 68 2.37 -25.38 -4.96
CA GLN A 68 3.40 -26.41 -4.82
C GLN A 68 3.31 -27.15 -3.48
N GLU A 69 3.16 -26.42 -2.37
CA GLU A 69 3.11 -27.02 -1.04
C GLU A 69 1.78 -27.76 -0.79
N ILE A 70 0.66 -27.22 -1.27
CA ILE A 70 -0.64 -27.89 -1.28
C ILE A 70 -0.57 -29.19 -2.10
N SER A 71 0.10 -29.18 -3.25
CA SER A 71 0.25 -30.38 -4.11
C SER A 71 1.09 -31.50 -3.48
N ARG A 72 1.89 -31.18 -2.46
CA ARG A 72 2.74 -32.15 -1.75
C ARG A 72 2.11 -32.71 -0.50
N MET A 73 1.02 -32.11 -0.02
CA MET A 73 0.35 -32.59 1.17
C MET A 73 -0.43 -33.87 0.91
N PRO A 74 -0.38 -34.83 1.84
CA PRO A 74 -1.11 -36.08 1.72
C PRO A 74 -2.58 -35.88 2.09
N PHE A 75 -3.38 -35.33 1.16
CA PHE A 75 -4.81 -35.23 1.37
C PHE A 75 -5.53 -36.54 1.04
N SER A 76 -6.67 -36.77 1.72
CA SER A 76 -7.58 -37.85 1.31
C SER A 76 -8.11 -37.57 -0.11
N PRO A 77 -8.25 -38.60 -0.98
CA PRO A 77 -8.75 -38.43 -2.35
C PRO A 77 -10.15 -37.81 -2.46
N THR A 78 -10.94 -37.85 -1.39
CA THR A 78 -12.29 -37.28 -1.32
C THR A 78 -12.34 -35.95 -0.57
N ALA A 79 -11.21 -35.45 -0.08
CA ALA A 79 -11.17 -34.23 0.71
C ALA A 79 -11.38 -33.01 -0.19
N GLN A 80 -12.21 -32.08 0.29
CA GLN A 80 -12.41 -30.79 -0.34
C GLN A 80 -11.57 -29.75 0.41
N LEU A 81 -10.94 -28.83 -0.33
CA LEU A 81 -10.09 -27.79 0.26
C LEU A 81 -10.87 -26.87 1.22
N GLY A 82 -12.12 -26.54 0.88
CA GLY A 82 -12.99 -25.73 1.73
C GLY A 82 -12.74 -24.22 1.70
N LEU A 83 -11.61 -23.75 1.13
CA LEU A 83 -11.20 -22.34 1.13
C LEU A 83 -12.35 -21.36 0.79
N GLY A 84 -12.56 -20.36 1.65
CA GLY A 84 -13.59 -19.33 1.45
C GLY A 84 -15.03 -19.77 1.73
N ASN A 85 -15.27 -21.01 2.14
CA ASN A 85 -16.58 -21.47 2.59
C ASN A 85 -16.69 -21.38 4.12
N LEU A 86 -17.13 -20.24 4.62
CA LEU A 86 -17.25 -19.96 6.05
C LEU A 86 -18.30 -20.81 6.77
N ASP A 87 -19.20 -21.44 6.02
CA ASP A 87 -20.24 -22.34 6.54
C ASP A 87 -19.89 -23.82 6.33
N ALA A 88 -18.74 -24.13 5.71
CA ALA A 88 -18.30 -25.51 5.56
C ALA A 88 -17.96 -26.08 6.93
N ALA A 89 -18.65 -27.15 7.34
CA ALA A 89 -18.32 -27.91 8.54
C ALA A 89 -16.84 -28.32 8.59
N ASP A 90 -16.39 -28.77 9.77
CA ASP A 90 -15.05 -29.31 10.12
C ASP A 90 -14.66 -30.60 9.36
N THR A 91 -15.11 -30.73 8.11
CA THR A 91 -14.92 -31.87 7.21
C THR A 91 -14.04 -31.52 6.01
N THR A 92 -13.58 -30.27 5.93
CA THR A 92 -12.72 -29.77 4.85
C THR A 92 -11.27 -29.67 5.30
N VAL A 93 -10.35 -29.67 4.34
CA VAL A 93 -8.90 -29.64 4.58
C VAL A 93 -8.45 -28.38 5.32
N MET A 94 -9.14 -27.25 5.14
CA MET A 94 -8.76 -26.00 5.81
C MET A 94 -8.83 -26.04 7.34
N TYR A 95 -9.56 -27.01 7.92
CA TYR A 95 -9.62 -27.23 9.36
C TYR A 95 -8.70 -28.37 9.83
N ASP A 96 -7.94 -28.99 8.92
CA ASP A 96 -6.91 -29.94 9.30
C ASP A 96 -5.77 -29.19 10.02
N ALA A 97 -5.46 -29.59 11.26
CA ALA A 97 -4.41 -28.98 12.07
C ALA A 97 -3.03 -28.99 11.37
N SER A 98 -2.75 -30.01 10.54
CA SER A 98 -1.51 -30.07 9.77
C SER A 98 -1.46 -29.04 8.64
N PHE A 99 -2.61 -28.76 8.01
CA PHE A 99 -2.75 -27.74 6.99
C PHE A 99 -2.63 -26.33 7.60
N GLN A 100 -3.37 -26.07 8.69
CA GLN A 100 -3.37 -24.77 9.37
C GLN A 100 -1.98 -24.39 9.89
N SER A 101 -1.29 -25.32 10.56
CA SER A 101 0.01 -25.03 11.16
C SER A 101 1.15 -24.84 10.16
N GLN A 102 1.07 -25.46 8.97
CA GLN A 102 2.18 -25.44 8.01
C GLN A 102 1.95 -24.46 6.86
N ILE A 103 0.71 -24.32 6.40
CA ILE A 103 0.42 -23.79 5.07
C ILE A 103 -0.39 -22.53 5.19
N TYR A 104 -1.60 -22.62 5.74
CA TYR A 104 -2.52 -21.51 5.72
C TYR A 104 -3.59 -21.64 6.80
N ASP A 105 -3.80 -20.55 7.52
CA ASP A 105 -4.92 -20.38 8.44
C ASP A 105 -5.64 -19.05 8.15
N GLU A 106 -6.97 -19.11 8.07
CA GLU A 106 -7.83 -17.97 7.75
C GLU A 106 -7.87 -16.94 8.89
N GLN A 107 -7.67 -17.36 10.15
CA GLN A 107 -7.68 -16.43 11.29
C GLN A 107 -6.60 -15.35 11.16
N TYR A 108 -5.45 -15.71 10.59
CA TYR A 108 -4.33 -14.78 10.40
C TYR A 108 -4.50 -13.85 9.20
N LEU A 109 -5.67 -13.84 8.53
CA LEU A 109 -6.00 -12.75 7.61
C LEU A 109 -6.33 -11.45 8.35
N VAL A 110 -6.62 -11.52 9.65
CA VAL A 110 -6.78 -10.39 10.54
C VAL A 110 -5.80 -10.57 11.71
N ILE A 111 -4.90 -9.62 11.89
CA ILE A 111 -3.92 -9.63 12.97
C ILE A 111 -4.16 -8.42 13.85
N HIS A 112 -4.52 -8.66 15.10
CA HIS A 112 -4.74 -7.60 16.07
C HIS A 112 -3.42 -7.13 16.67
N GLN A 113 -3.33 -5.84 17.01
CA GLN A 113 -2.11 -5.30 17.61
C GLN A 113 -1.72 -6.01 18.91
N GLY A 114 -2.71 -6.45 19.70
CA GLY A 114 -2.48 -7.15 20.97
C GLY A 114 -1.74 -8.50 20.84
N GLU A 115 -1.61 -9.04 19.62
CA GLU A 115 -0.90 -10.31 19.38
C GLU A 115 0.62 -10.14 19.26
N TRP A 116 1.09 -8.92 19.00
CA TRP A 116 2.51 -8.63 18.76
C TRP A 116 3.01 -7.36 19.45
N ASP A 117 2.19 -6.70 20.29
CA ASP A 117 2.55 -5.46 20.98
C ASP A 117 3.66 -5.64 22.04
N ALA A 118 3.95 -4.55 22.76
CA ALA A 118 4.96 -4.51 23.81
C ALA A 118 4.69 -5.44 25.01
N SER A 119 3.46 -5.95 25.16
CA SER A 119 3.08 -6.91 26.21
C SER A 119 3.36 -8.36 25.83
N THR A 120 3.66 -8.62 24.55
CA THR A 120 3.94 -9.96 24.01
C THR A 120 5.43 -10.25 23.95
N PRO A 121 5.85 -11.52 23.73
CA PRO A 121 7.26 -11.88 23.51
C PRO A 121 7.91 -11.16 22.32
N PHE A 122 7.11 -10.63 21.39
CA PHE A 122 7.57 -9.93 20.19
C PHE A 122 7.92 -8.46 20.47
N ASN A 123 7.46 -7.90 21.60
CA ASN A 123 7.81 -6.54 22.04
C ASN A 123 7.57 -5.44 20.98
N GLY A 124 6.47 -5.53 20.23
CA GLY A 124 6.15 -4.59 19.15
C GLY A 124 6.84 -4.88 17.81
N ASP A 125 7.57 -5.99 17.68
CA ASP A 125 8.15 -6.42 16.41
C ASP A 125 7.15 -7.30 15.62
N PHE A 126 6.43 -6.65 14.70
CA PHE A 126 5.49 -7.33 13.82
C PHE A 126 6.18 -8.37 12.92
N GLN A 127 7.42 -8.13 12.48
CA GLN A 127 8.08 -9.08 11.58
C GLN A 127 8.42 -10.38 12.33
N ALA A 128 8.90 -10.26 13.58
CA ALA A 128 9.16 -11.41 14.43
C ALA A 128 7.89 -12.23 14.71
N TYR A 129 6.73 -11.58 14.83
CA TYR A 129 5.43 -12.26 14.91
C TYR A 129 5.10 -12.99 13.61
N VAL A 130 5.16 -12.28 12.48
CA VAL A 130 4.87 -12.84 11.16
C VAL A 130 5.72 -14.08 10.89
N ASP A 131 7.00 -14.08 11.26
CA ASP A 131 7.90 -15.21 11.02
C ASP A 131 7.43 -16.53 11.67
N THR A 132 6.57 -16.45 12.70
CA THR A 132 5.94 -17.60 13.38
C THR A 132 4.70 -18.16 12.67
N LEU A 133 4.13 -17.40 11.73
CA LEU A 133 2.89 -17.75 11.03
C LEU A 133 3.11 -18.86 9.98
N PRO A 134 2.03 -19.52 9.53
CA PRO A 134 2.08 -20.50 8.44
C PRO A 134 2.63 -19.90 7.14
N LEU A 135 3.13 -20.75 6.25
CA LEU A 135 3.89 -20.33 5.08
C LEU A 135 3.16 -19.27 4.23
N LEU A 136 1.90 -19.49 3.90
CA LEU A 136 1.15 -18.58 3.05
C LEU A 136 0.82 -17.28 3.79
N ASN A 137 0.44 -17.34 5.06
CA ASN A 137 0.16 -16.14 5.86
C ASN A 137 1.37 -15.21 5.95
N ARG A 138 2.60 -15.77 6.03
CA ARG A 138 3.85 -14.99 5.96
C ARG A 138 4.02 -14.24 4.66
N LEU A 139 3.70 -14.88 3.55
CA LEU A 139 3.81 -14.25 2.23
C LEU A 139 2.73 -13.18 2.04
N LEU A 140 1.51 -13.45 2.53
CA LEU A 140 0.39 -12.51 2.47
C LEU A 140 0.56 -11.30 3.39
N ALA A 141 1.35 -11.40 4.47
CA ALA A 141 1.62 -10.27 5.37
C ALA A 141 2.19 -9.03 4.64
N THR A 142 2.88 -9.24 3.51
CA THR A 142 3.46 -8.17 2.69
C THR A 142 2.43 -7.31 1.94
N VAL A 143 1.23 -7.83 1.74
CA VAL A 143 0.13 -7.16 1.03
C VAL A 143 -1.02 -6.75 1.96
N MET A 144 -0.88 -7.00 3.26
CA MET A 144 -1.85 -6.56 4.25
C MET A 144 -1.83 -5.04 4.43
N VAL A 145 -2.97 -4.51 4.84
CA VAL A 145 -3.19 -3.09 5.08
C VAL A 145 -3.45 -2.86 6.56
N ARG A 146 -2.97 -1.73 7.08
CA ARG A 146 -3.33 -1.28 8.42
C ARG A 146 -4.77 -0.76 8.40
N ASP A 147 -5.58 -1.23 9.34
CA ASP A 147 -6.95 -0.78 9.53
C ASP A 147 -7.25 -0.46 10.99
N ASP A 148 -7.07 0.82 11.34
CA ASP A 148 -7.36 1.32 12.69
C ASP A 148 -8.86 1.40 13.00
N SER A 149 -9.75 1.17 12.02
CA SER A 149 -11.20 1.17 12.23
C SER A 149 -11.72 -0.13 12.84
N LEU A 150 -11.01 -1.24 12.65
CA LEU A 150 -11.31 -2.54 13.26
C LEU A 150 -10.83 -2.56 14.72
N ALA A 151 -9.53 -2.29 14.90
CA ALA A 151 -8.92 -2.04 16.20
C ALA A 151 -7.66 -1.21 15.99
N ILE A 152 -7.25 -0.45 17.01
CA ILE A 152 -6.04 0.38 16.94
C ILE A 152 -4.85 -0.52 16.55
N GLY A 153 -4.18 -0.16 15.45
CA GLY A 153 -3.00 -0.87 14.97
C GLY A 153 -3.25 -2.25 14.39
N ALA A 154 -4.51 -2.64 14.14
CA ALA A 154 -4.81 -3.89 13.46
C ALA A 154 -4.31 -3.89 12.02
N ILE A 155 -3.89 -5.07 11.56
CA ILE A 155 -3.40 -5.31 10.21
C ILE A 155 -4.26 -6.41 9.62
N ARG A 156 -4.79 -6.20 8.42
CA ARG A 156 -5.66 -7.20 7.78
C ARG A 156 -5.40 -7.31 6.30
N TYR A 157 -5.76 -8.46 5.75
CA TYR A 157 -5.81 -8.64 4.32
C TYR A 157 -6.92 -7.77 3.70
N PRO A 158 -6.72 -7.19 2.50
CA PRO A 158 -7.76 -6.43 1.83
C PRO A 158 -9.02 -7.26 1.55
N GLY A 159 -10.19 -6.77 1.98
CA GLY A 159 -11.49 -7.42 1.76
C GLY A 159 -12.54 -7.01 2.78
N ALA A 160 -13.58 -7.82 2.94
CA ALA A 160 -14.60 -7.62 3.97
C ALA A 160 -14.27 -8.47 5.21
N VAL A 161 -14.10 -7.83 6.37
CA VAL A 161 -13.90 -8.57 7.63
C VAL A 161 -15.23 -9.18 8.04
N VAL A 162 -15.21 -10.47 8.34
CA VAL A 162 -16.37 -11.23 8.80
C VAL A 162 -15.94 -12.20 9.89
N THR A 163 -16.90 -12.67 10.68
CA THR A 163 -16.66 -13.69 11.68
C THR A 163 -17.02 -15.06 11.10
N ASN A 164 -16.12 -16.02 11.21
CA ASN A 164 -16.38 -17.41 10.84
C ASN A 164 -17.42 -17.99 11.82
N SER A 165 -18.52 -18.54 11.30
CA SER A 165 -19.64 -19.04 12.12
C SER A 165 -19.29 -20.30 12.92
N ILE A 166 -18.21 -20.99 12.55
CA ILE A 166 -17.76 -22.26 13.12
C ILE A 166 -16.66 -22.03 14.16
N THR A 167 -15.62 -21.26 13.83
CA THR A 167 -14.50 -21.00 14.75
C THR A 167 -14.73 -19.77 15.64
N SER A 168 -15.70 -18.91 15.31
CA SER A 168 -15.93 -17.60 15.94
C SER A 168 -14.76 -16.62 15.81
N GLU A 169 -13.79 -16.89 14.94
CA GLU A 169 -12.64 -16.03 14.66
C GLU A 169 -12.95 -15.03 13.54
N GLU A 170 -12.26 -13.90 13.54
CA GLU A 170 -12.34 -12.92 12.46
C GLU A 170 -11.47 -13.36 11.28
N THR A 171 -12.02 -13.23 10.08
CA THR A 171 -11.36 -13.54 8.81
C THR A 171 -11.79 -12.52 7.75
N VAL A 172 -11.22 -12.62 6.56
CA VAL A 172 -11.50 -11.71 5.44
C VAL A 172 -12.12 -12.48 4.29
N LEU A 173 -13.32 -12.06 3.87
CA LEU A 173 -13.90 -12.45 2.59
C LEU A 173 -13.32 -11.61 1.47
N VAL A 174 -12.71 -12.30 0.51
CA VAL A 174 -12.28 -11.73 -0.76
C VAL A 174 -13.40 -11.94 -1.77
N PRO A 175 -13.98 -10.87 -2.36
CA PRO A 175 -15.03 -11.03 -3.35
C PRO A 175 -14.45 -11.76 -4.57
N LEU A 176 -14.99 -12.93 -4.88
CA LEU A 176 -14.72 -13.63 -6.12
C LEU A 176 -15.60 -12.99 -7.20
N ILE A 177 -14.98 -12.47 -8.26
CA ILE A 177 -15.72 -12.12 -9.47
C ILE A 177 -16.09 -13.45 -10.14
N GLY A 178 -17.32 -13.89 -9.91
CA GLY A 178 -17.88 -15.04 -10.61
C GLY A 178 -18.22 -14.62 -12.02
N TYR A 179 -17.58 -15.23 -13.02
CA TYR A 179 -18.10 -15.20 -14.37
C TYR A 179 -19.29 -16.15 -14.41
N ASN A 180 -20.49 -15.64 -14.69
CA ASN A 180 -21.61 -16.52 -15.01
C ASN A 180 -21.22 -17.40 -16.20
N THR A 181 -21.70 -18.65 -16.25
CA THR A 181 -21.41 -19.60 -17.34
C THR A 181 -21.88 -19.12 -18.72
N ASP A 182 -22.58 -17.99 -18.78
CA ASP A 182 -23.03 -17.29 -19.99
C ASP A 182 -22.15 -16.09 -20.39
N GLY A 183 -21.07 -15.81 -19.65
CA GLY A 183 -20.12 -14.75 -19.96
C GLY A 183 -20.59 -13.33 -19.61
N SER A 184 -21.62 -13.19 -18.77
CA SER A 184 -22.03 -11.90 -18.22
C SER A 184 -21.42 -11.65 -16.83
N GLU A 185 -21.01 -10.40 -16.58
CA GLU A 185 -20.58 -9.89 -15.27
C GLU A 185 -21.78 -9.66 -14.33
#